data_AF-A0A8H4VB92-F1
#
_entry.id   AF-A0A8H4VB92-F1
#
_cell.length_a   1.000
_cell.length_b   1.000
_cell.length_c   1.000
_cell.angle_alpha   90.00
_cell.angle_beta   90.00
_cell.angle_gamma   90.00
#
_symmetry.space_group_name_H-M   'P 1'
#
loop_
_entity.id
_entity.type
_entity.pdbx_description
1 polymer ?
#
loop_
_entity_poly.entity_id
_entity_poly.type
_entity_poly.pdbx_seq_one_letter_code
_entity_poly.pdbx_strand_id
1 'polypeptide(L)'
;MTTLSSLLTTLQASSLSPHNRLCSIASDAAFIRAAALSVQRPVVANERCGAWYVGADGADASAYFKSTDGHERAWKFSLRRLNLHLLRVAEANDGFLIVDSTRRGKRLPDALSTTIPIWCTSLIPVFVSDLAALGLDLSGYKLSKPLRPLWIGPDSPLPGPGPIFEDYTPVVCCSASRVEDEGERTVGYVQGAADDAENWSLGLTPSIFWRNVDALLAASDTDLPSLIATLMTEAQANKSEASKEPRQLTPTLSVTALPCPPPREKPAR
;
A
#
# COMPACT_ATOMS: atom_id res chain seq x y z
N MET A 1 12.89 -43.13 -1.92
CA MET A 1 13.34 -42.63 -0.61
C MET A 1 13.25 -41.11 -0.64
N THR A 2 12.23 -40.53 -0.01
CA THR A 2 12.13 -39.07 0.21
C THR A 2 13.21 -38.66 1.20
N THR A 3 14.08 -37.73 0.80
CA THR A 3 15.15 -37.22 1.67
C THR A 3 14.58 -36.21 2.66
N LEU A 4 15.19 -36.06 3.84
CA LEU A 4 14.80 -35.04 4.83
C LEU A 4 14.72 -33.64 4.21
N SER A 5 15.63 -33.32 3.28
CA SER A 5 15.65 -32.08 2.52
C SER A 5 14.40 -31.91 1.65
N SER A 6 13.95 -32.96 0.96
CA SER A 6 12.70 -32.92 0.17
C SER A 6 11.47 -32.67 1.05
N LEU A 7 11.38 -33.32 2.21
CA LEU A 7 10.28 -33.12 3.17
C LEU A 7 10.28 -31.71 3.76
N LEU A 8 11.46 -31.19 4.14
CA LEU A 8 11.62 -29.81 4.61
C LEU A 8 11.22 -28.80 3.53
N THR A 9 11.58 -29.05 2.27
CA THR A 9 11.20 -28.18 1.15
C THR A 9 9.69 -28.22 0.92
N THR A 10 9.06 -29.39 0.99
CA THR A 10 7.60 -29.54 0.86
C THR A 10 6.86 -28.86 2.02
N LEU A 11 7.34 -29.00 3.25
CA LEU A 11 6.78 -28.32 4.43
C LEU A 11 6.95 -26.80 4.37
N GLN A 12 8.07 -26.32 3.82
CA GLN A 12 8.28 -24.89 3.58
C GLN A 12 7.36 -24.37 2.49
N ALA A 13 7.18 -25.10 1.39
CA ALA A 13 6.25 -24.74 0.32
C ALA A 13 4.80 -24.72 0.82
N SER A 14 4.39 -25.70 1.64
CA SER A 14 3.04 -25.73 2.23
C SER A 14 2.82 -24.58 3.22
N SER A 15 3.87 -24.11 3.91
CA SER A 15 3.76 -22.94 4.80
C SER A 15 3.51 -21.62 4.05
N LEU A 16 3.84 -21.55 2.74
CA LEU A 16 3.66 -20.37 1.89
C LEU A 16 2.37 -20.41 1.05
N SER A 17 1.37 -21.19 1.47
CA SER A 17 0.09 -21.30 0.76
C SER A 17 -0.63 -19.95 0.67
N PRO A 18 -1.50 -19.75 -0.35
CA PRO A 18 -2.34 -18.56 -0.43
C PRO A 18 -3.17 -18.35 0.84
N HIS A 19 -3.71 -19.42 1.45
CA HIS A 19 -4.47 -19.32 2.69
C HIS A 19 -3.65 -18.75 3.85
N ASN A 20 -2.45 -19.28 4.08
CA ASN A 20 -1.54 -18.79 5.12
C ASN A 20 -1.16 -17.32 4.91
N ARG A 21 -0.98 -16.91 3.64
CA ARG A 21 -0.71 -15.51 3.29
C ARG A 21 -1.90 -14.62 3.60
N LEU A 22 -3.13 -15.01 3.25
CA LEU A 22 -4.34 -14.25 3.58
C LEU A 22 -4.54 -14.14 5.10
N CYS A 23 -4.31 -15.24 5.85
CA CYS A 23 -4.34 -15.23 7.31
C CYS A 23 -3.30 -14.27 7.90
N SER A 24 -2.08 -14.29 7.36
CA SER A 24 -1.00 -13.39 7.79
C SER A 24 -1.33 -11.92 7.52
N ILE A 25 -1.89 -11.61 6.34
CA ILE A 25 -2.35 -10.26 6.00
C ILE A 25 -3.43 -9.79 6.97
N ALA A 26 -4.43 -10.64 7.24
CA ALA A 26 -5.51 -10.30 8.17
C ALA A 26 -5.01 -10.04 9.59
N SER A 27 -4.06 -10.85 10.05
CA SER A 27 -3.39 -10.68 11.34
C SER A 27 -2.59 -9.37 11.40
N ASP A 28 -1.72 -9.13 10.42
CA ASP A 28 -0.85 -7.94 10.36
C ASP A 28 -1.66 -6.64 10.23
N ALA A 29 -2.80 -6.69 9.54
CA ALA A 29 -3.73 -5.56 9.45
C ALA A 29 -4.30 -5.12 10.81
N ALA A 30 -4.37 -6.02 11.81
CA ALA A 30 -4.78 -5.64 13.16
C ALA A 30 -3.79 -4.66 13.80
N PHE A 31 -2.49 -4.86 13.58
CA PHE A 31 -1.46 -3.92 14.01
C PHE A 31 -1.60 -2.58 13.28
N ILE A 32 -1.85 -2.59 11.96
CA ILE A 32 -2.07 -1.34 11.20
C ILE A 32 -3.24 -0.53 11.76
N ARG A 33 -4.35 -1.18 12.11
CA ARG A 33 -5.49 -0.51 12.76
C ARG A 33 -5.09 0.12 14.10
N ALA A 34 -4.33 -0.58 14.92
CA ALA A 34 -3.84 -0.05 16.20
C ALA A 34 -2.88 1.14 16.00
N ALA A 35 -1.96 1.03 15.04
CA ALA A 35 -1.03 2.10 14.68
C ALA A 35 -1.76 3.35 14.18
N ALA A 36 -2.76 3.20 13.32
CA ALA A 36 -3.59 4.30 12.82
C ALA A 36 -4.32 5.03 13.95
N LEU A 37 -4.93 4.30 14.88
CA LEU A 37 -5.61 4.86 16.05
C LEU A 37 -4.67 5.62 16.99
N SER A 38 -3.43 5.16 17.12
CA SER A 38 -2.42 5.80 17.96
C SER A 38 -1.85 7.07 17.33
N VAL A 39 -1.50 7.00 16.04
CA VAL A 39 -0.84 8.08 15.29
C VAL A 39 -1.81 9.23 14.96
N GLN A 40 -3.10 8.93 14.79
CA GLN A 40 -4.17 9.91 14.51
C GLN A 40 -3.88 10.83 13.33
N ARG A 41 -3.35 10.26 12.24
CA ARG A 41 -3.07 10.94 10.98
C ARG A 41 -3.57 10.08 9.81
N PRO A 42 -3.80 10.67 8.63
CA PRO A 42 -4.28 9.93 7.47
C PRO A 42 -3.41 8.71 7.17
N VAL A 43 -4.08 7.60 6.87
CA VAL A 43 -3.45 6.33 6.49
C VAL A 43 -3.29 6.32 4.97
N VAL A 44 -2.05 6.17 4.53
CA VAL A 44 -1.64 6.10 3.14
C VAL A 44 -1.24 4.67 2.82
N ALA A 45 -1.93 4.04 1.88
CA ALA A 45 -1.54 2.74 1.37
C ALA A 45 -0.46 2.90 0.29
N ASN A 46 0.72 2.29 0.47
CA ASN A 46 1.60 2.09 -0.68
C ASN A 46 1.02 0.98 -1.56
N GLU A 47 0.67 1.30 -2.81
CA GLU A 47 0.03 0.42 -3.79
C GLU A 47 0.89 -0.79 -4.19
N ARG A 48 2.15 -0.84 -3.73
CA ARG A 48 3.03 -2.01 -3.89
C ARG A 48 2.48 -3.21 -3.13
N CYS A 49 2.32 -3.08 -1.81
CA CYS A 49 1.68 -4.12 -1.01
C CYS A 49 0.91 -3.59 0.22
N GLY A 50 1.17 -2.35 0.66
CA GLY A 50 0.46 -1.67 1.75
C GLY A 50 -1.06 -1.70 1.65
N ALA A 51 -1.62 -1.64 0.44
CA ALA A 51 -3.06 -1.72 0.19
C ALA A 51 -3.71 -3.00 0.76
N TRP A 52 -2.97 -4.10 0.89
CA TRP A 52 -3.46 -5.35 1.47
C TRP A 52 -3.71 -5.26 2.98
N TYR A 53 -3.07 -4.34 3.71
CA TYR A 53 -3.10 -4.30 5.17
C TYR A 53 -4.02 -3.21 5.76
N VAL A 54 -4.47 -2.26 4.95
CA VAL A 54 -5.24 -1.09 5.41
C VAL A 54 -6.75 -1.32 5.53
N GLY A 55 -7.28 -2.47 5.08
CA GLY A 55 -8.74 -2.69 5.03
C GLY A 55 -9.39 -2.09 3.78
N ALA A 56 -10.68 -2.39 3.54
CA ALA A 56 -11.41 -1.89 2.37
C ALA A 56 -11.60 -0.36 2.38
N ASP A 57 -11.82 0.22 3.56
CA ASP A 57 -12.12 1.65 3.75
C ASP A 57 -11.15 2.32 4.73
N GLY A 58 -10.02 1.69 5.04
CA GLY A 58 -9.07 2.19 6.06
C GLY A 58 -7.89 2.97 5.49
N ALA A 59 -7.86 3.26 4.19
CA ALA A 59 -6.89 4.18 3.60
C ALA A 59 -7.55 5.49 3.18
N ASP A 60 -7.01 6.60 3.67
CA ASP A 60 -7.42 7.97 3.33
C ASP A 60 -6.81 8.44 2.01
N ALA A 61 -5.66 7.88 1.65
CA ALA A 61 -5.00 8.13 0.38
C ALA A 61 -4.17 6.92 -0.06
N SER A 62 -3.70 6.94 -1.30
CA SER A 62 -2.73 5.96 -1.79
C SER A 62 -1.49 6.62 -2.37
N ALA A 63 -0.42 5.84 -2.43
CA ALA A 63 0.89 6.26 -2.93
C ALA A 63 1.54 5.13 -3.71
N TYR A 64 2.52 5.44 -4.55
CA TYR A 64 3.32 4.43 -5.22
C TYR A 64 4.80 4.75 -5.05
N PHE A 65 5.39 4.27 -3.97
CA PHE A 65 6.84 4.31 -3.75
C PHE A 65 7.44 2.97 -4.12
N LYS A 66 8.38 2.96 -5.08
CA LYS A 66 9.11 1.76 -5.47
C LYS A 66 10.54 1.83 -4.93
N SER A 67 11.07 0.72 -4.42
CA SER A 67 12.44 0.61 -3.92
C SER A 67 13.51 1.14 -4.88
N THR A 68 13.28 1.05 -6.20
CA THR A 68 14.22 1.54 -7.22
C THR A 68 14.21 3.05 -7.39
N ASP A 69 13.24 3.77 -6.84
CA ASP A 69 13.14 5.22 -7.00
C ASP A 69 14.21 5.89 -6.12
N GLY A 70 15.15 6.60 -6.76
CA GLY A 70 16.25 7.30 -6.08
C GLY A 70 17.43 6.42 -5.61
N HIS A 71 17.40 5.11 -5.82
CA HIS A 71 18.42 4.18 -5.31
C HIS A 71 19.83 4.39 -5.95
N GLU A 72 20.87 4.06 -5.17
CA GLU A 72 22.31 4.29 -5.45
C GLU A 72 22.82 3.74 -6.80
N ARG A 73 22.15 2.73 -7.36
CA ARG A 73 22.54 2.09 -8.63
C ARG A 73 22.08 2.85 -9.88
N ALA A 74 21.21 3.86 -9.72
CA ALA A 74 20.66 4.62 -10.84
C ALA A 74 20.60 6.13 -10.61
N TRP A 75 20.65 6.63 -9.36
CA TRP A 75 20.51 8.06 -9.00
C TRP A 75 19.36 8.76 -9.74
N LYS A 76 18.32 8.02 -10.09
CA LYS A 76 17.24 8.48 -10.96
C LYS A 76 15.93 8.46 -10.20
N PHE A 77 15.43 9.65 -9.92
CA PHE A 77 14.10 9.83 -9.36
C PHE A 77 13.04 9.60 -10.45
N SER A 78 11.93 8.96 -10.09
CA SER A 78 10.85 8.71 -11.05
C SER A 78 9.97 9.95 -11.17
N LEU A 79 10.12 10.68 -12.28
CA LEU A 79 9.22 11.80 -12.61
C LEU A 79 7.77 11.38 -12.90
N ARG A 80 7.50 10.07 -13.04
CA ARG A 80 6.14 9.53 -13.19
C ARG A 80 5.45 9.25 -11.86
N ARG A 81 6.22 9.12 -10.77
CA ARG A 81 5.75 8.68 -9.45
C ARG A 81 6.16 9.69 -8.38
N LEU A 82 5.79 10.95 -8.61
CA LEU A 82 6.23 12.05 -7.75
C LEU A 82 5.54 12.03 -6.37
N ASN A 83 4.35 11.43 -6.26
CA ASN A 83 3.52 11.41 -5.03
C ASN A 83 3.29 12.81 -4.40
N LEU A 84 3.28 13.89 -5.21
CA LEU A 84 3.18 15.27 -4.71
C LEU A 84 1.89 15.56 -3.95
N HIS A 85 0.82 14.83 -4.24
CA HIS A 85 -0.45 14.95 -3.52
C HIS A 85 -0.29 14.69 -2.02
N LEU A 86 0.67 13.85 -1.62
CA LEU A 86 0.97 13.60 -0.20
C LEU A 86 1.52 14.82 0.53
N LEU A 87 2.11 15.79 -0.18
CA LEU A 87 2.55 17.05 0.45
C LEU A 87 1.35 17.83 0.99
N ARG A 88 0.21 17.81 0.28
CA ARG A 88 -1.03 18.43 0.75
C ARG A 88 -1.64 17.67 1.92
N VAL A 89 -1.59 16.34 1.87
CA VAL A 89 -2.04 15.49 2.99
C VAL A 89 -1.21 15.79 4.23
N ALA A 90 0.12 15.85 4.09
CA ALA A 90 1.04 16.14 5.18
C ALA A 90 0.81 17.53 5.78
N GLU A 91 0.69 18.57 4.94
CA GLU A 91 0.45 19.94 5.41
C GLU A 91 -0.90 20.07 6.14
N ALA A 92 -1.96 19.46 5.60
CA ALA A 92 -3.31 19.58 6.17
C ALA A 92 -3.49 18.80 7.48
N ASN A 93 -2.67 17.79 7.74
CA ASN A 93 -2.88 16.84 8.85
C ASN A 93 -1.67 16.70 9.79
N ASP A 94 -0.68 17.59 9.68
CA ASP A 94 0.60 17.48 10.40
C ASP A 94 1.23 16.09 10.21
N GLY A 95 1.26 15.62 8.96
CA GLY A 95 1.88 14.36 8.57
C GLY A 95 0.89 13.27 8.19
N PHE A 96 1.42 12.06 7.99
CA PHE A 96 0.64 10.88 7.60
C PHE A 96 1.35 9.58 7.98
N LEU A 97 0.57 8.52 8.09
CA LEU A 97 1.04 7.14 8.25
C LEU A 97 1.07 6.49 6.88
N ILE A 98 2.20 5.92 6.45
CA ILE A 98 2.28 5.15 5.21
C ILE A 98 2.59 3.69 5.51
N VAL A 99 1.77 2.81 4.95
CA VAL A 99 1.82 1.37 5.19
C VAL A 99 2.45 0.67 4.00
N ASP A 100 3.40 -0.21 4.29
CA ASP A 100 3.98 -1.16 3.33
C ASP A 100 4.47 -2.40 4.09
N SER A 101 4.97 -3.42 3.40
CA SER A 101 5.55 -4.60 4.05
C SER A 101 6.65 -5.22 3.21
N THR A 102 7.49 -6.04 3.85
CA THR A 102 8.63 -6.69 3.21
C THR A 102 8.73 -8.13 3.64
N ARG A 103 9.23 -8.95 2.72
CA ARG A 103 9.62 -10.34 2.93
C ARG A 103 10.64 -10.47 4.07
N ARG A 104 10.78 -11.72 4.50
CA ARG A 104 11.76 -12.21 5.46
C ARG A 104 13.18 -11.65 5.26
N GLY A 105 13.86 -11.43 6.39
CA GLY A 105 15.24 -10.94 6.46
C GLY A 105 15.38 -9.42 6.44
N LYS A 106 14.27 -8.68 6.27
CA LYS A 106 14.24 -7.22 6.35
C LYS A 106 13.22 -6.77 7.39
N ARG A 107 13.55 -5.73 8.15
CA ARG A 107 12.62 -5.09 9.08
C ARG A 107 11.69 -4.10 8.38
N LEU A 108 12.22 -3.41 7.37
CA LEU A 108 11.54 -2.36 6.62
C LEU A 108 11.73 -2.61 5.11
N PRO A 109 10.69 -2.36 4.30
CA PRO A 109 10.84 -2.30 2.84
C PRO A 109 11.81 -1.19 2.45
N ASP A 110 12.58 -1.42 1.38
CA ASP A 110 13.50 -0.40 0.84
C ASP A 110 12.77 0.89 0.40
N ALA A 111 11.48 0.77 0.04
CA ALA A 111 10.64 1.92 -0.23
C ALA A 111 10.51 2.82 1.01
N LEU A 112 10.31 2.23 2.19
CA LEU A 112 10.19 2.95 3.46
C LEU A 112 11.54 3.40 4.02
N SER A 113 12.59 2.58 3.91
CA SER A 113 13.90 2.85 4.52
C SER A 113 14.84 3.69 3.66
N THR A 114 14.63 3.74 2.34
CA THR A 114 15.52 4.46 1.41
C THR A 114 14.75 5.46 0.54
N THR A 115 13.74 5.00 -0.21
CA THR A 115 13.05 5.86 -1.18
C THR A 115 12.29 7.02 -0.53
N ILE A 116 11.51 6.78 0.52
CA ILE A 116 10.76 7.83 1.22
C ILE A 116 11.70 8.85 1.88
N PRO A 117 12.79 8.46 2.56
CA PRO A 117 13.79 9.39 3.03
C PRO A 117 14.34 10.28 1.92
N ILE A 118 14.74 9.71 0.78
CA ILE A 118 15.20 10.46 -0.40
C ILE A 118 14.11 11.39 -0.93
N TRP A 119 12.84 10.97 -0.88
CA TRP A 119 11.70 11.80 -1.27
C TRP A 119 11.46 12.97 -0.29
N CYS A 120 11.63 12.75 1.02
CA CYS A 120 11.47 13.76 2.06
C CYS A 120 12.62 14.77 2.08
N THR A 121 13.84 14.27 1.94
CA THR A 121 15.04 15.10 1.83
C THR A 121 15.15 15.53 0.38
N SER A 122 14.68 16.73 0.04
CA SER A 122 14.74 17.33 -1.31
C SER A 122 16.18 17.59 -1.82
N LEU A 123 17.06 16.61 -1.73
CA LEU A 123 18.49 16.72 -1.89
C LEU A 123 18.94 15.99 -3.14
N ILE A 124 18.56 16.49 -4.33
CA ILE A 124 19.50 16.65 -5.44
C ILE A 124 19.04 17.89 -6.24
N PRO A 125 19.86 18.95 -6.40
CA PRO A 125 19.57 20.07 -7.30
C PRO A 125 19.17 19.63 -8.72
N VAL A 126 19.70 18.49 -9.19
CA VAL A 126 19.29 17.82 -10.43
C VAL A 126 17.79 17.47 -10.41
N PHE A 127 17.24 16.98 -9.31
CA PHE A 127 15.81 16.66 -9.22
C PHE A 127 14.93 17.89 -9.18
N VAL A 128 15.39 18.97 -8.53
CA VAL A 128 14.68 20.26 -8.57
C VAL A 128 14.66 20.79 -10.01
N SER A 129 15.79 20.68 -10.72
CA SER A 129 15.88 21.04 -12.13
C SER A 129 14.97 20.18 -13.00
N ASP A 130 14.98 18.86 -12.81
CA ASP A 130 14.14 17.92 -13.57
C ASP A 130 12.64 18.14 -13.31
N LEU A 131 12.26 18.41 -12.05
CA LEU A 131 10.88 18.74 -11.68
C LEU A 131 10.44 20.09 -12.27
N ALA A 132 11.31 21.10 -12.20
CA ALA A 132 11.06 22.41 -12.79
C ALA A 132 10.90 22.32 -14.32
N ALA A 133 11.69 21.46 -14.98
CA ALA A 133 11.61 21.22 -16.41
C ALA A 133 10.27 20.60 -16.86
N LEU A 134 9.48 20.00 -15.95
CA LEU A 134 8.13 19.53 -16.26
C LEU A 134 7.12 20.68 -16.42
N GLY A 135 7.44 21.90 -15.99
CA GLY A 135 6.55 23.05 -16.11
C GLY A 135 5.24 22.91 -15.32
N LEU A 136 5.25 22.14 -14.22
CA LEU A 136 4.09 21.94 -13.37
C LEU A 136 3.83 23.19 -12.51
N ASP A 137 2.55 23.52 -12.32
CA ASP A 137 2.17 24.51 -11.31
C ASP A 137 2.31 23.90 -9.90
N LEU A 138 3.37 24.32 -9.20
CA LEU A 138 3.69 23.87 -7.85
C LEU A 138 3.18 24.80 -6.75
N SER A 139 2.50 25.90 -7.10
CA SER A 139 2.07 26.92 -6.13
C SER A 139 1.20 26.37 -5.00
N GLY A 140 0.42 25.33 -5.27
CA GLY A 140 -0.42 24.63 -4.30
C GLY A 140 0.26 23.51 -3.50
N TYR A 141 1.59 23.42 -3.52
CA TYR A 141 2.38 22.42 -2.77
C TYR A 141 3.39 23.11 -1.88
N LYS A 142 2.91 23.71 -0.78
CA LYS A 142 3.73 24.40 0.21
C LYS A 142 3.69 23.62 1.52
N LEU A 143 4.87 23.37 2.09
CA LEU A 143 5.01 22.81 3.42
C LEU A 143 5.45 23.89 4.39
N SER A 144 4.79 23.99 5.54
CA SER A 144 5.16 24.94 6.60
C SER A 144 6.32 24.41 7.45
N LYS A 145 6.44 23.09 7.58
CA LYS A 145 7.55 22.42 8.26
C LYS A 145 8.21 21.38 7.33
N PRO A 146 9.53 21.14 7.45
CA PRO A 146 10.19 20.07 6.71
C PRO A 146 9.62 18.69 7.07
N LEU A 147 9.55 17.79 6.08
CA LEU A 147 9.17 16.41 6.31
C LEU A 147 10.26 15.65 7.06
N ARG A 148 9.87 14.77 7.99
CA ARG A 148 10.78 13.87 8.70
C ARG A 148 10.23 12.45 8.75
N PRO A 149 10.93 11.47 8.15
CA PRO A 149 10.57 10.06 8.31
C PRO A 149 10.69 9.59 9.75
N LEU A 150 9.74 8.73 10.17
CA LEU A 150 9.75 7.98 11.42
C LEU A 150 9.37 6.54 11.09
N TRP A 151 10.11 5.53 11.55
CA TRP A 151 9.82 4.14 11.23
C TRP A 151 9.20 3.41 12.42
N ILE A 152 8.13 2.66 12.15
CA ILE A 152 7.46 1.80 13.12
C ILE A 152 7.16 0.42 12.52
N GLY A 153 7.05 -0.57 13.39
CA GLY A 153 6.57 -1.93 13.07
C GLY A 153 5.92 -2.56 14.31
N PRO A 154 5.47 -3.83 14.24
CA PRO A 154 4.71 -4.47 15.32
C PRO A 154 5.37 -4.42 16.70
N ASP A 155 6.70 -4.46 16.74
CA ASP A 155 7.47 -4.46 17.99
C ASP A 155 7.93 -3.04 18.43
N SER A 156 7.52 -2.01 17.70
CA SER A 156 7.91 -0.61 17.97
C SER A 156 6.91 0.08 18.89
N PRO A 157 7.36 0.97 19.79
CA PRO A 157 6.44 1.82 20.52
C PRO A 157 5.66 2.70 19.54
N LEU A 158 4.33 2.74 19.69
CA LEU A 158 3.48 3.58 18.87
C LEU A 158 3.50 5.04 19.38
N PRO A 159 3.59 6.04 18.49
CA PRO A 159 3.45 7.43 18.90
C PRO A 159 2.08 7.66 19.51
N GLY A 160 2.03 8.34 20.66
CA GLY A 160 0.78 8.76 21.27
C GLY A 160 0.10 9.89 20.49
N PRO A 161 -1.14 10.26 20.89
CA PRO A 161 -1.85 11.39 20.30
C PRO A 161 -1.10 12.70 20.56
N GLY A 162 -1.07 13.58 19.55
CA GLY A 162 -0.45 14.90 19.63
C GLY A 162 0.69 15.12 18.61
N PRO A 163 1.48 16.20 18.81
CA PRO A 163 2.63 16.48 17.96
C PRO A 163 3.71 15.41 18.15
N ILE A 164 4.09 14.73 17.07
CA ILE A 164 5.21 13.76 17.08
C ILE A 164 6.54 14.52 17.09
N PHE A 165 6.62 15.61 16.31
CA PHE A 165 7.74 16.53 16.28
C PHE A 165 7.23 17.96 16.34
N GLU A 166 7.90 18.82 17.11
CA GLU A 166 7.57 20.25 17.16
C GLU A 166 7.94 20.95 15.85
N ASP A 167 9.14 20.69 15.33
CA ASP A 167 9.72 21.42 14.20
C ASP A 167 9.59 20.72 12.84
N TYR A 168 8.96 19.54 12.79
CA TYR A 168 8.91 18.70 11.59
C TYR A 168 7.51 18.12 11.36
N THR A 169 7.18 17.87 10.09
CA THR A 169 5.97 17.13 9.72
C THR A 169 6.31 15.64 9.59
N PRO A 170 5.77 14.75 10.44
CA PRO A 170 6.11 13.34 10.46
C PRO A 170 5.59 12.58 9.23
N VAL A 171 6.47 11.81 8.59
CA VAL A 171 6.11 10.76 7.64
C VAL A 171 6.32 9.42 8.34
N VAL A 172 5.25 8.86 8.90
CA VAL A 172 5.32 7.64 9.71
C VAL A 172 5.34 6.43 8.77
N CYS A 173 6.53 5.91 8.49
CA CYS A 173 6.79 4.72 7.70
C CYS A 173 6.51 3.45 8.51
N CYS A 174 5.38 2.79 8.23
CA CYS A 174 4.92 1.61 8.96
C CYS A 174 5.11 0.33 8.15
N SER A 175 5.95 -0.58 8.66
CA SER A 175 6.02 -1.95 8.16
C SER A 175 4.92 -2.79 8.82
N ALA A 176 4.03 -3.38 8.04
CA ALA A 176 2.89 -4.12 8.58
C ALA A 176 3.28 -5.43 9.28
N SER A 177 4.27 -6.13 8.73
CA SER A 177 4.60 -7.49 9.16
C SER A 177 5.66 -7.52 10.26
N ARG A 178 5.48 -8.41 11.23
CA ARG A 178 6.51 -8.71 12.24
C ARG A 178 7.69 -9.41 11.60
N VAL A 179 8.87 -9.22 12.21
CA VAL A 179 10.12 -9.80 11.73
C VAL A 179 10.29 -11.16 12.37
N GLU A 180 10.39 -12.21 11.57
CA GLU A 180 10.74 -13.54 12.07
C GLU A 180 12.23 -13.81 11.84
N ASP A 181 12.96 -13.99 12.94
CA ASP A 181 14.36 -14.40 12.92
C ASP A 181 14.50 -15.84 12.42
N GLU A 182 15.73 -16.25 12.07
CA GLU A 182 15.93 -17.52 11.38
C GLU A 182 15.50 -18.77 12.16
N GLY A 183 15.45 -18.67 13.50
CA GLY A 183 15.06 -19.75 14.42
C GLY A 183 13.63 -19.71 14.95
N GLU A 184 12.94 -18.56 14.88
CA GLU A 184 11.58 -18.40 15.41
C GLU A 184 10.57 -18.38 14.26
N ARG A 185 10.05 -19.56 13.92
CA ARG A 185 9.03 -19.71 12.88
C ARG A 185 7.68 -19.96 13.52
N THR A 186 6.76 -19.01 13.36
CA THR A 186 5.37 -19.28 13.66
C THR A 186 4.80 -20.15 12.53
N VAL A 187 4.29 -21.33 12.88
CA VAL A 187 3.67 -22.22 11.91
C VAL A 187 2.48 -21.51 11.25
N GLY A 188 2.48 -21.42 9.92
CA GLY A 188 1.40 -20.82 9.13
C GLY A 188 1.46 -19.31 8.96
N TYR A 189 2.43 -18.62 9.57
CA TYR A 189 2.64 -17.18 9.33
C TYR A 189 3.65 -16.94 8.20
N VAL A 190 3.38 -15.90 7.40
CA VAL A 190 4.22 -15.47 6.29
C VAL A 190 4.52 -13.98 6.44
N GLN A 191 5.72 -13.65 6.89
CA GLN A 191 6.19 -12.27 6.92
C GLN A 191 6.15 -11.64 5.53
N GLY A 192 5.52 -10.46 5.41
CA GLY A 192 5.40 -9.76 4.14
C GLY A 192 4.54 -10.53 3.14
N ALA A 193 3.48 -11.19 3.62
CA ALA A 193 2.62 -12.07 2.82
C ALA A 193 2.12 -11.42 1.52
N ALA A 194 1.81 -10.11 1.56
CA ALA A 194 1.34 -9.33 0.41
C ALA A 194 2.44 -8.88 -0.58
N ASP A 195 3.72 -9.09 -0.27
CA ASP A 195 4.77 -8.77 -1.23
C ASP A 195 4.76 -9.76 -2.40
N ASP A 196 4.97 -9.23 -3.61
CA ASP A 196 4.78 -9.92 -4.89
C ASP A 196 3.45 -10.71 -4.98
N ALA A 197 2.34 -10.13 -4.48
CA ALA A 197 1.02 -10.75 -4.44
C ALA A 197 0.52 -11.26 -5.80
N GLU A 198 0.97 -10.67 -6.90
CA GLU A 198 0.70 -11.13 -8.26
C GLU A 198 1.06 -12.60 -8.50
N ASN A 199 2.01 -13.15 -7.74
CA ASN A 199 2.50 -14.52 -7.92
C ASN A 199 1.66 -15.58 -7.22
N TRP A 200 0.80 -15.21 -6.26
CA TRP A 200 0.08 -16.18 -5.43
C TRP A 200 -1.39 -15.85 -5.18
N SER A 201 -1.82 -14.59 -5.38
CA SER A 201 -3.18 -14.13 -5.07
C SER A 201 -4.27 -14.64 -6.01
N LEU A 202 -3.90 -15.32 -7.11
CA LEU A 202 -4.85 -15.82 -8.12
C LEU A 202 -5.73 -14.70 -8.70
N GLY A 203 -5.19 -13.48 -8.80
CA GLY A 203 -5.89 -12.29 -9.29
C GLY A 203 -6.69 -11.54 -8.22
N LEU A 204 -6.80 -12.08 -7.00
CA LEU A 204 -7.48 -11.43 -5.89
C LEU A 204 -6.87 -10.04 -5.63
N THR A 205 -7.74 -9.05 -5.39
CA THR A 205 -7.33 -7.68 -5.08
C THR A 205 -7.59 -7.37 -3.61
N PRO A 206 -6.88 -6.39 -3.01
CA PRO A 206 -7.09 -6.01 -1.61
C PRO A 206 -8.55 -5.68 -1.28
N SER A 207 -9.24 -4.96 -2.16
CA SER A 207 -10.63 -4.55 -1.92
C SER A 207 -11.59 -5.74 -1.89
N ILE A 208 -11.38 -6.74 -2.76
CA ILE A 208 -12.21 -7.94 -2.80
C ILE A 208 -11.87 -8.87 -1.64
N PHE A 209 -10.59 -8.97 -1.28
CA PHE A 209 -10.15 -9.68 -0.09
C PHE A 209 -10.87 -9.16 1.16
N TRP A 210 -10.79 -7.85 1.43
CA TRP A 210 -11.37 -7.27 2.65
C TRP A 210 -12.89 -7.34 2.71
N ARG A 211 -13.59 -7.25 1.57
CA ARG A 211 -15.05 -7.41 1.51
C ARG A 211 -15.52 -8.84 1.79
N ASN A 212 -14.65 -9.83 1.60
CA ASN A 212 -14.97 -11.25 1.72
C ASN A 212 -14.03 -11.96 2.70
N VAL A 213 -13.45 -11.22 3.65
CA VAL A 213 -12.35 -11.70 4.50
C VAL A 213 -12.77 -12.94 5.29
N ASP A 214 -13.95 -12.94 5.90
CA ASP A 214 -14.42 -14.07 6.71
C ASP A 214 -14.57 -15.34 5.88
N ALA A 215 -15.15 -15.23 4.68
CA ALA A 215 -15.34 -16.37 3.78
C ALA A 215 -13.99 -16.91 3.25
N LEU A 216 -13.06 -16.02 2.90
CA LEU A 216 -11.74 -16.39 2.38
C LEU A 216 -10.86 -17.03 3.45
N LEU A 217 -10.94 -16.56 4.70
CA LEU A 217 -10.19 -17.15 5.82
C LEU A 217 -10.81 -18.47 6.31
N ALA A 218 -12.11 -18.66 6.18
CA ALA A 218 -12.79 -19.91 6.52
C ALA A 218 -12.62 -21.03 5.46
N ALA A 219 -12.28 -20.67 4.21
CA ALA A 219 -12.09 -21.63 3.13
C ALA A 219 -10.86 -22.51 3.34
N SER A 220 -10.91 -23.76 2.87
CA SER A 220 -9.74 -24.65 2.86
C SER A 220 -8.78 -24.27 1.72
N ASP A 221 -7.51 -24.67 1.81
CA ASP A 221 -6.54 -24.51 0.71
C ASP A 221 -7.02 -25.14 -0.62
N THR A 222 -7.91 -26.15 -0.56
CA THR A 222 -8.45 -26.82 -1.75
C THR A 222 -9.57 -26.02 -2.40
N ASP A 223 -10.43 -25.39 -1.60
CA ASP A 223 -11.61 -24.66 -2.08
C ASP A 223 -11.30 -23.19 -2.41
N LEU A 224 -10.24 -22.64 -1.80
CA LEU A 224 -9.85 -21.24 -1.91
C LEU A 224 -9.67 -20.77 -3.37
N PRO A 225 -9.01 -21.51 -4.29
CA PRO A 225 -8.89 -21.10 -5.68
C PRO A 225 -10.25 -20.92 -6.39
N SER A 226 -11.17 -21.85 -6.18
CA SER A 226 -12.52 -21.81 -6.76
C SER A 226 -13.35 -20.67 -6.18
N LEU A 227 -13.23 -20.41 -4.88
CA LEU A 227 -13.87 -19.28 -4.22
C LEU A 227 -13.35 -17.95 -4.79
N ILE A 228 -12.03 -17.77 -4.90
CA ILE A 228 -11.43 -16.56 -5.47
C ILE A 228 -11.92 -16.33 -6.91
N ALA A 229 -11.95 -17.38 -7.75
CA ALA A 229 -12.44 -17.27 -9.11
C ALA A 229 -13.92 -16.81 -9.19
N THR A 230 -14.75 -17.30 -8.27
CA THR A 230 -16.17 -16.91 -8.16
C THR A 230 -16.29 -15.43 -7.78
N LEU A 231 -15.62 -15.01 -6.71
CA LEU A 231 -15.62 -13.61 -6.24
C LEU A 231 -15.10 -12.63 -7.30
N MET A 232 -14.11 -13.06 -8.08
CA MET A 232 -13.56 -12.27 -9.18
C MET A 232 -14.57 -12.08 -10.31
N THR A 233 -15.31 -13.13 -10.65
CA THR A 233 -16.36 -13.09 -11.67
C THR A 233 -17.51 -12.17 -11.25
N GLU A 234 -17.96 -12.30 -10.00
CA GLU A 234 -18.99 -11.44 -9.42
C GLU A 234 -18.56 -9.97 -9.38
N ALA A 235 -17.33 -9.69 -8.95
CA ALA A 235 -16.80 -8.34 -8.93
C ALA A 235 -16.72 -7.72 -10.33
N GLN A 236 -16.36 -8.53 -11.34
CA GLN A 236 -16.30 -8.07 -12.73
C GLN A 236 -17.70 -7.80 -13.32
N ALA A 237 -18.71 -8.60 -12.95
CA ALA A 237 -20.11 -8.36 -13.32
C ALA A 237 -20.63 -7.04 -12.72
N ASN A 238 -20.43 -6.84 -11.41
CA ASN A 238 -20.83 -5.62 -10.71
C ASN A 238 -20.12 -4.36 -11.25
N LYS A 239 -18.84 -4.48 -11.62
CA LYS A 239 -18.08 -3.37 -12.22
C LYS A 239 -18.59 -3.01 -13.61
N SER A 240 -19.00 -3.99 -14.41
CA SER A 240 -19.60 -3.75 -15.73
C SER A 240 -20.91 -2.96 -15.62
N GLU A 241 -21.73 -3.23 -14.60
CA GLU A 241 -22.96 -2.48 -14.36
C GLU A 241 -22.69 -1.04 -13.87
N ALA A 242 -21.75 -0.85 -12.94
CA ALA A 242 -21.38 0.48 -12.43
C ALA A 242 -20.62 1.34 -13.45
N SER A 243 -19.88 0.73 -14.38
CA SER A 243 -19.03 1.44 -15.36
C SER A 243 -19.77 2.22 -16.45
N LYS A 244 -21.11 2.10 -16.51
CA LYS A 244 -21.94 2.84 -17.46
C LYS A 244 -22.17 4.31 -17.08
N GLU A 245 -21.92 4.68 -15.82
CA GLU A 245 -22.01 6.08 -15.38
C GLU A 245 -20.68 6.81 -15.59
N PRO A 246 -20.69 8.06 -16.12
CA PRO A 246 -19.48 8.86 -16.27
C PRO A 246 -18.86 9.18 -14.92
N ARG A 247 -17.63 8.72 -14.71
CA ARG A 247 -16.80 9.10 -13.56
C ARG A 247 -15.98 10.33 -13.90
N GLN A 248 -16.27 11.44 -13.23
CA GLN A 248 -15.48 12.66 -13.35
C GLN A 248 -14.13 12.48 -12.66
N LEU A 249 -13.03 12.58 -13.42
CA LEU A 249 -11.65 12.45 -12.93
C LEU A 249 -11.04 13.81 -12.58
N THR A 250 -11.41 14.84 -13.33
CA THR A 250 -10.98 16.23 -13.10
C THR A 250 -12.16 17.16 -13.38
N PRO A 251 -12.08 18.46 -13.02
CA PRO A 251 -13.10 19.44 -13.40
C PRO A 251 -13.41 19.48 -14.90
N THR A 252 -12.48 19.00 -15.74
CA THR A 252 -12.59 19.05 -17.21
C THR A 252 -12.59 17.68 -17.89
N LEU A 253 -12.39 16.58 -17.16
CA LEU A 253 -12.26 15.23 -17.72
C LEU A 253 -13.18 14.25 -17.00
N SER A 254 -14.00 13.54 -17.75
CA SER A 254 -14.80 12.41 -17.28
C SER A 254 -14.55 11.19 -18.17
N VAL A 255 -14.61 10.00 -17.58
CA VAL A 255 -14.41 8.72 -18.27
C VAL A 255 -15.60 7.82 -17.99
N THR A 256 -16.06 7.10 -19.00
CA THR A 256 -17.17 6.14 -18.94
C THR A 256 -16.85 4.94 -19.81
N ALA A 257 -17.41 3.77 -19.48
CA ALA A 257 -17.39 2.65 -20.43
C ALA A 257 -18.24 3.00 -21.66
N LEU A 258 -17.84 2.51 -22.83
CA LEU A 258 -18.64 2.65 -24.05
C LEU A 258 -19.89 1.76 -23.97
N PRO A 259 -21.02 2.19 -24.57
CA PRO A 259 -21.21 3.43 -25.32
C PRO A 259 -21.37 4.66 -24.41
N CYS A 260 -20.88 5.81 -24.88
CA CYS A 260 -20.98 7.06 -24.12
C CYS A 260 -22.47 7.44 -23.90
N PRO A 261 -22.89 7.78 -22.67
CA PRO A 261 -24.24 8.27 -22.45
C PRO A 261 -24.48 9.58 -23.21
N PRO A 262 -25.72 9.88 -23.60
CA PRO A 262 -26.04 11.08 -24.37
C PRO A 262 -25.63 12.35 -23.59
N PRO A 263 -25.16 13.40 -24.30
CA PRO A 263 -24.75 14.64 -23.65
C PRO A 263 -25.93 15.23 -22.85
N ARG A 264 -25.70 15.57 -21.58
CA ARG A 264 -26.72 16.23 -20.75
C ARG A 264 -27.05 17.59 -21.37
N GLU A 265 -28.32 17.81 -21.70
CA GLU A 265 -28.80 19.10 -22.21
C GLU A 265 -28.48 20.21 -21.20
N LYS A 266 -27.91 21.31 -21.70
CA LYS A 266 -27.67 22.48 -20.85
C LYS A 266 -29.04 23.05 -20.44
N PRO A 267 -29.25 23.44 -19.17
CA PRO A 267 -30.46 24.15 -18.79
C PRO A 267 -30.57 25.42 -19.64
N ALA A 268 -31.74 25.62 -20.25
CA ALA A 268 -32.06 26.82 -21.00
C ALA A 268 -31.86 28.05 -20.09
N ARG A 269 -31.12 29.03 -20.59
CA ARG A 269 -30.92 30.32 -19.91
C ARG A 269 -32.23 31.11 -19.87
#